data_AF-A0A935WCM9-F1
#
_entry.id   AF-A0A935WCM9-F1
#
_cell.length_a   1.000
_cell.length_b   1.000
_cell.length_c   1.000
_cell.angle_alpha   90.00
_cell.angle_beta   90.00
_cell.angle_gamma   90.00
#
_symmetry.space_group_name_H-M   'P 1'
#
loop_
_entity.id
_entity.type
_entity.pdbx_description
1 polymer ?
#
loop_
_entity_poly.entity_id
_entity_poly.type
_entity_poly.pdbx_seq_one_letter_code
_entity_poly.pdbx_strand_id
1 'polypeptide(L)'
;MFRDLTREQFKAIFLEHATREQGWTWDAFEPERPGMRYRYEPPESPAHTRLMIATDFGAREYRLFFMTEEAEERLFEFPDPPSEPPTS
;
A
#
# COMPACT_ATOMS: atom_id res chain seq x y z
N MET A 1 13.21 6.11 -7.17
CA MET A 1 14.25 5.05 -7.27
C MET A 1 14.01 4.08 -6.13
N PHE A 2 13.83 2.79 -6.43
CA PHE A 2 13.49 1.79 -5.42
C PHE A 2 14.73 1.37 -4.61
N ARG A 3 14.53 1.10 -3.33
CA ARG A 3 15.53 0.52 -2.44
C ARG A 3 15.12 -0.88 -2.02
N ASP A 4 16.01 -1.86 -2.17
CA ASP A 4 15.82 -3.19 -1.60
C ASP A 4 15.96 -3.13 -0.08
N LEU A 5 15.02 -3.76 0.62
CA LEU A 5 14.96 -3.84 2.07
C LEU A 5 15.11 -5.28 2.54
N THR A 6 15.51 -5.45 3.80
CA THR A 6 15.29 -6.70 4.52
C THR A 6 13.84 -6.77 5.01
N ARG A 7 13.38 -7.98 5.33
CA ARG A 7 12.07 -8.20 5.96
C ARG A 7 11.90 -7.35 7.23
N GLU A 8 12.94 -7.25 8.04
CA GLU A 8 12.91 -6.48 9.29
C GLU A 8 12.79 -4.97 9.04
N GLN A 9 13.50 -4.44 8.03
CA GLN A 9 13.38 -3.04 7.64
C GLN A 9 12.01 -2.71 7.06
N PHE A 10 11.49 -3.59 6.19
CA PHE A 10 10.16 -3.44 5.63
C PHE A 10 9.10 -3.47 6.73
N LYS A 11 9.20 -4.41 7.67
CA LYS A 11 8.34 -4.47 8.85
C LYS A 11 8.43 -3.23 9.73
N ALA A 12 9.62 -2.71 9.96
CA ALA A 12 9.81 -1.50 10.77
C ALA A 12 9.11 -0.29 10.14
N ILE A 13 9.34 -0.04 8.85
CA ILE A 13 8.69 1.05 8.11
C ILE A 13 7.18 0.85 8.07
N PHE A 14 6.73 -0.38 7.80
CA PHE A 14 5.32 -0.70 7.81
C PHE A 14 4.69 -0.41 9.18
N LEU A 15 5.28 -0.86 10.28
CA LEU A 15 4.74 -0.61 11.63
C LEU A 15 4.86 0.86 12.08
N GLU A 16 5.84 1.60 11.56
CA GLU A 16 6.01 3.03 11.85
C GLU A 16 4.89 3.87 11.21
N HIS A 17 4.48 3.52 9.98
CA HIS A 17 3.52 4.30 9.21
C HIS A 17 2.12 3.69 9.12
N ALA A 18 1.96 2.37 9.34
CA ALA A 18 0.66 1.74 9.47
C ALA A 18 0.02 2.21 10.78
N THR A 19 -0.77 3.26 10.69
CA THR A 19 -1.57 3.72 11.82
C THR A 19 -2.55 2.62 12.22
N ARG A 20 -2.53 2.27 13.51
CA ARG A 20 -3.43 1.29 14.15
C ARG A 20 -4.91 1.58 13.87
N GLU A 21 -5.25 2.85 13.65
CA GLU A 21 -6.60 3.33 13.31
C GLU A 21 -7.07 2.87 11.93
N GLN A 22 -6.16 2.56 11.01
CA GLN A 22 -6.51 2.00 9.70
C GLN A 22 -6.72 0.47 9.74
N GLY A 23 -6.50 -0.19 10.88
CA GLY A 23 -6.68 -1.64 11.02
C GLY A 23 -5.56 -2.49 10.41
N TRP A 24 -4.51 -1.86 9.88
CA TRP A 24 -3.36 -2.55 9.31
C TRP A 24 -2.41 -3.02 10.40
N THR A 25 -2.34 -4.33 10.60
CA THR A 25 -1.34 -4.98 11.45
C THR A 25 -0.39 -5.80 10.59
N TRP A 26 0.83 -6.02 11.08
CA TRP A 26 1.78 -6.90 10.37
C TRP A 26 1.20 -8.31 10.17
N ASP A 27 0.36 -8.75 11.09
CA ASP A 27 -0.36 -10.02 11.04
C ASP A 27 -1.34 -10.08 9.85
N ALA A 28 -2.01 -8.97 9.53
CA ALA A 28 -2.87 -8.89 8.35
C ALA A 28 -2.11 -9.02 7.02
N PHE A 29 -0.80 -8.73 7.03
CA PHE A 29 0.09 -8.93 5.89
C PHE A 29 0.69 -10.35 5.84
N GLU A 30 0.51 -11.15 6.89
CA GLU A 30 1.12 -12.47 7.08
C GLU A 30 0.25 -13.59 6.48
N PRO A 31 0.27 -13.74 5.15
CA PRO A 31 0.91 -14.95 4.63
C PRO A 31 1.98 -14.58 3.61
N GLU A 32 3.08 -14.01 4.11
CA GLU A 32 4.31 -13.77 3.35
C GLU A 32 4.71 -15.02 2.57
N ARG A 33 4.88 -14.87 1.25
CA ARG A 33 5.35 -15.98 0.41
C ARG A 33 6.87 -16.08 0.44
N PRO A 34 7.44 -17.28 0.61
CA PRO A 34 8.89 -17.46 0.60
C PRO A 34 9.49 -17.06 -0.76
N GLY A 35 10.61 -16.33 -0.70
CA GLY A 35 11.35 -15.88 -1.87
C GLY A 35 10.77 -14.63 -2.55
N MET A 36 9.96 -13.85 -1.83
CA MET A 36 9.59 -12.48 -2.22
C MET A 36 10.71 -11.49 -1.84
N ARG A 37 10.90 -10.47 -2.67
CA ARG A 37 11.80 -9.33 -2.40
C ARG A 37 11.04 -8.20 -1.73
N TYR A 38 11.68 -7.48 -0.81
CA TYR A 38 11.11 -6.30 -0.20
C TYR A 38 11.70 -5.06 -0.85
N ARG A 39 10.84 -4.17 -1.33
CA ARG A 39 11.22 -2.91 -1.92
C ARG A 39 10.53 -1.76 -1.22
N TYR A 40 11.21 -0.62 -1.27
CA TYR A 40 10.75 0.62 -0.72
C TYR A 40 10.94 1.74 -1.73
N GLU A 41 9.85 2.44 -1.98
CA GLU A 41 9.82 3.69 -2.70
C GLU A 41 9.66 4.82 -1.69
N PRO A 42 10.68 5.67 -1.50
CA PRO A 42 10.55 6.84 -0.65
C PRO A 42 9.47 7.79 -1.20
N PRO A 43 8.80 8.55 -0.32
CA PRO A 43 7.82 9.54 -0.75
C PRO A 43 8.48 10.55 -1.69
N GLU A 44 7.82 10.84 -2.83
CA GLU A 44 8.33 11.80 -3.81
C GLU A 44 8.29 13.24 -3.29
N SER A 45 7.38 13.52 -2.34
CA SER A 45 7.24 14.81 -1.70
C SER A 45 6.68 14.65 -0.28
N PRO A 46 6.83 15.65 0.60
CA PRO A 46 6.26 15.61 1.95
C PRO A 46 4.72 15.51 1.99
N ALA A 47 4.02 15.68 0.86
CA ALA A 47 2.59 15.46 0.76
C ALA A 47 2.22 13.95 0.68
N HIS A 48 3.17 13.08 0.40
CA HIS A 48 2.96 11.63 0.29
C HIS A 48 3.10 11.00 1.67
N THR A 49 2.02 11.05 2.45
CA THR A 49 1.98 10.63 3.85
C THR A 49 1.29 9.27 4.04
N ARG A 50 0.51 8.80 3.06
CA ARG A 50 -0.25 7.56 3.14
C ARG A 50 0.57 6.38 2.67
N LEU A 51 0.86 5.43 3.57
CA LEU A 51 1.62 4.22 3.26
C LEU A 51 0.72 3.19 2.58
N MET A 52 1.17 2.68 1.44
CA MET A 52 0.52 1.61 0.70
C MET A 52 1.48 0.46 0.43
N ILE A 53 0.92 -0.75 0.31
CA ILE A 53 1.67 -1.94 -0.05
C ILE A 53 1.18 -2.49 -1.38
N ALA A 54 2.06 -2.57 -2.36
CA ALA A 54 1.83 -3.31 -3.59
C ALA A 54 2.46 -4.70 -3.50
N THR A 55 1.72 -5.72 -3.91
CA THR A 55 2.22 -7.09 -4.03
C THR A 55 2.25 -7.49 -5.50
N ASP A 56 3.44 -7.74 -6.04
CA ASP A 56 3.62 -8.22 -7.40
C ASP A 56 4.12 -9.68 -7.38
N PHE A 57 3.21 -10.61 -7.68
CA PHE A 57 3.53 -12.04 -7.73
C PHE A 57 4.37 -12.42 -8.96
N GLY A 58 4.30 -11.66 -10.06
CA GLY A 58 5.05 -11.93 -11.28
C GLY A 58 6.53 -11.57 -11.12
N ALA A 59 6.80 -10.41 -10.50
CA ALA A 59 8.14 -9.95 -10.16
C ALA A 59 8.67 -10.52 -8.81
N ARG A 60 7.80 -11.21 -8.06
CA ARG A 60 8.07 -11.76 -6.72
C ARG A 60 8.56 -10.68 -5.75
N GLU A 61 7.82 -9.58 -5.64
CA GLU A 61 8.18 -8.49 -4.75
C GLU A 61 6.99 -7.87 -4.02
N TYR A 62 7.26 -7.45 -2.79
CA TYR A 62 6.44 -6.55 -1.99
C TYR A 62 7.05 -5.16 -2.04
N ARG A 63 6.24 -4.14 -2.30
CA ARG A 63 6.70 -2.77 -2.42
C ARG A 63 5.91 -1.86 -1.47
N LEU A 64 6.61 -1.22 -0.55
CA LEU A 64 6.10 -0.06 0.16
C LEU A 64 6.28 1.17 -0.69
N PHE A 65 5.24 1.97 -0.80
CA PHE A 65 5.27 3.26 -1.45
C PHE A 65 4.31 4.21 -0.74
N PHE A 66 4.52 5.49 -0.91
CA PHE A 66 3.65 6.50 -0.31
C PHE A 66 2.84 7.19 -1.37
N MET A 67 1.60 7.52 -1.03
CA MET A 67 0.73 8.36 -1.84
C MET A 67 0.18 9.52 -1.01
N THR A 68 -0.38 10.51 -1.70
CA THR A 68 -1.12 11.58 -1.04
C THR A 68 -2.45 11.05 -0.52
N GLU A 69 -3.00 11.70 0.50
CA GLU A 69 -4.36 11.40 1.00
C GLU A 69 -5.39 11.45 -0.13
N GLU A 70 -5.34 12.50 -0.96
CA GLU A 70 -6.24 12.64 -2.13
C GLU A 70 -6.11 11.48 -3.14
N ALA A 71 -4.92 10.89 -3.27
CA ALA A 71 -4.71 9.74 -4.16
C ALA A 71 -5.21 8.44 -3.53
N GLU A 72 -5.09 8.29 -2.20
CA GLU A 72 -5.69 7.19 -1.44
C GLU A 72 -7.22 7.24 -1.57
N GLU A 73 -7.82 8.40 -1.28
CA GLU A 73 -9.27 8.61 -1.39
C GLU A 73 -9.79 8.24 -2.78
N ARG A 74 -9.17 8.76 -3.85
CA ARG A 74 -9.53 8.42 -5.23
C ARG A 74 -9.41 6.93 -5.57
N LEU A 75 -8.44 6.23 -4.95
CA LEU A 75 -8.23 4.80 -5.16
C LEU A 75 -9.31 3.95 -4.48
N PHE A 76 -9.84 4.42 -3.35
CA PHE A 76 -10.93 3.78 -2.61
C PHE A 76 -12.32 4.31 -3.00
N GLU A 77 -12.41 5.43 -3.74
CA GLU A 77 -13.66 6.12 -4.10
C GLU A 77 -14.44 5.53 -5.28
N PHE A 78 -14.02 4.45 -5.99
CA PHE A 78 -14.80 4.01 -7.17
C PHE A 78 -15.07 2.50 -7.36
N PRO A 79 -16.27 2.11 -7.87
CA PRO A 79 -17.47 2.94 -8.16
C PRO A 79 -18.67 2.58 -7.28
N ASP A 80 -19.43 3.61 -6.87
CA ASP A 80 -20.89 3.49 -6.69
C ASP A 80 -21.45 2.73 -7.91
N PRO A 81 -22.32 1.71 -7.75
CA PRO A 81 -22.93 1.06 -8.90
C PRO A 81 -23.57 2.14 -9.79
N PRO A 82 -23.48 2.01 -11.14
CA PRO A 82 -24.05 3.02 -12.02
C PRO A 82 -25.50 3.25 -11.61
N SER A 83 -25.80 4.48 -11.17
CA SER A 83 -27.16 4.89 -10.85
C SER A 83 -28.03 4.47 -12.03
N GLU A 84 -29.10 3.74 -11.71
CA GLU A 84 -30.05 3.18 -12.67
C GLU A 84 -30.37 4.20 -13.78
N PRO A 85 -30.48 3.78 -15.05
CA PRO A 85 -30.85 4.71 -16.11
C PRO A 85 -32.20 5.35 -15.76
N PRO A 86 -32.41 6.65 -16.06
CA PRO A 86 -33.68 7.29 -15.78
C PRO A 86 -34.79 6.56 -16.54
N THR A 87 -35.71 5.97 -15.79
CA THR A 87 -36.95 5.41 -16.34
C THR A 87 -37.74 6.57 -16.96
N SER A 88 -37.79 6.56 -18.28
CA SER A 88 -38.59 7.49 -19.07
C SER A 88 -40.07 7.15 -19.07
#